data_AF-A0A2W4Z3K9-F1
#
_entry.id   AF-A0A2W4Z3K9-F1
#
_cell.length_a   1.000
_cell.length_b   1.000
_cell.length_c   1.000
_cell.angle_alpha   90.00
_cell.angle_beta   90.00
_cell.angle_gamma   90.00
#
_symmetry.space_group_name_H-M   'P 1'
#
loop_
_entity.id
_entity.type
_entity.pdbx_description
1 polymer ?
#
loop_
_entity_poly.entity_id
_entity_poly.type
_entity_poly.pdbx_seq_one_letter_code
_entity_poly.pdbx_strand_id
1 'polypeptide(L)'
;MLGRNAAYLQQYVRRGSPRILGERDRRLLSEYLGVSEATLGAPTGRAAGFRIPKLDVAASAGPGALVVGEIVLGTDTLDLGLARKLGLRDGQAAIIRVRGSSMEPGLFDGDHIVVDTADRTPRAKGGLYVIRIDDAVMVKRVALVRGALVATSDNPDAEPVPAGAIAVIGRVVWQMREPR
;
A
#
# COMPACT_ATOMS: atom_id res chain seq x y z
N MET A 1 -6.00 18.40 29.07
CA MET A 1 -6.83 17.18 29.11
C MET A 1 -8.31 17.54 29.01
N LEU A 2 -8.95 17.10 27.92
CA LEU A 2 -10.37 17.20 27.54
C LEU A 2 -11.08 18.57 27.56
N GLY A 3 -10.65 19.56 28.33
CA GLY A 3 -11.32 20.86 28.43
C GLY A 3 -12.76 20.78 28.97
N ARG A 4 -13.15 19.63 29.54
CA ARG A 4 -14.47 19.37 30.14
C ARG A 4 -14.36 19.12 31.63
N ASN A 5 -15.43 19.42 32.37
CA ASN A 5 -15.52 19.23 33.81
C ASN A 5 -15.37 17.74 34.20
N ALA A 6 -14.58 17.44 35.24
CA ALA A 6 -14.38 16.08 35.76
C ALA A 6 -15.70 15.32 36.05
N ALA A 7 -16.77 16.04 36.38
CA ALA A 7 -18.10 15.48 36.57
C ALA A 7 -18.65 14.76 35.32
N TYR A 8 -18.33 15.24 34.11
CA TYR A 8 -18.78 14.68 32.84
C TYR A 8 -18.23 13.27 32.60
N LEU A 9 -16.92 13.08 32.84
CA LEU A 9 -16.27 11.77 32.72
C LEU A 9 -16.75 10.80 33.80
N GLN A 10 -16.91 11.29 35.04
CA GLN A 10 -17.47 10.47 36.12
C GLN A 10 -18.91 10.04 35.84
N GLN A 11 -19.72 10.90 35.22
CA GLN A 11 -21.10 10.56 34.81
C GLN A 11 -21.11 9.50 33.72
N TYR A 12 -20.20 9.57 32.74
CA TYR A 12 -20.05 8.55 31.72
C TYR A 12 -19.69 7.19 32.33
N VAL A 13 -18.67 7.15 33.18
CA VAL A 13 -18.16 5.91 33.80
C VAL A 13 -19.16 5.30 34.78
N ARG A 14 -19.82 6.11 35.62
CA ARG A 14 -20.71 5.59 36.68
C ARG A 14 -22.16 5.40 36.26
N ARG A 15 -22.66 6.20 35.31
CA ARG A 15 -24.08 6.26 34.94
C ARG A 15 -24.34 5.95 33.47
N GLY A 16 -23.30 5.65 32.68
CA GLY A 16 -23.44 5.40 31.24
C GLY A 16 -24.04 6.56 30.46
N SER A 17 -23.90 7.79 30.98
CA SER A 17 -24.53 8.99 30.44
C SER A 17 -23.50 10.11 30.26
N PRO A 18 -23.36 10.71 29.07
CA PRO A 18 -24.11 10.43 27.84
C PRO A 18 -23.82 9.02 27.30
N ARG A 19 -24.78 8.40 26.61
CA ARG A 19 -24.63 7.03 26.05
C ARG A 19 -23.50 6.92 25.03
N ILE A 20 -23.09 8.05 24.43
CA ILE A 20 -22.04 8.14 23.42
C ILE A 20 -21.18 9.37 23.75
N LEU A 21 -19.86 9.18 23.81
CA LEU A 21 -18.90 10.28 23.90
C LEU A 21 -18.78 11.01 22.55
N GLY A 22 -18.65 12.34 22.59
CA GLY A 22 -18.33 13.10 21.38
C GLY A 22 -16.98 12.66 20.79
N GLU A 23 -16.87 12.69 19.46
CA GLU A 23 -15.71 12.15 18.71
C GLU A 23 -14.35 12.65 19.23
N ARG A 24 -14.24 13.96 19.48
CA ARG A 24 -13.01 14.58 20.01
C ARG A 24 -12.62 14.02 21.38
N ASP A 25 -13.60 13.87 22.28
CA ASP A 25 -13.36 13.41 23.64
C ASP A 25 -12.99 11.93 23.65
N ARG A 26 -13.65 11.14 22.81
CA ARG A 26 -13.39 9.72 22.61
C ARG A 26 -11.98 9.46 22.10
N ARG A 27 -11.50 10.25 21.13
CA ARG A 27 -10.14 10.16 20.59
C ARG A 27 -9.08 10.45 21.65
N LEU A 28 -9.26 11.53 22.42
CA LEU A 28 -8.33 11.89 23.50
C LEU A 28 -8.27 10.84 24.61
N LEU A 29 -9.41 10.23 24.95
CA LEU A 29 -9.48 9.16 25.93
C LEU A 29 -8.88 7.85 25.41
N SER A 30 -9.08 7.52 24.13
CA SER A 30 -8.47 6.37 23.48
C SER A 30 -6.94 6.45 23.54
N GLU A 31 -6.40 7.62 23.20
CA GLU A 31 -4.95 7.90 23.25
C GLU A 31 -4.40 7.85 24.69
N TYR A 32 -5.12 8.44 25.64
CA TYR A 32 -4.67 8.48 27.04
C TYR A 32 -4.75 7.13 27.76
N LEU A 33 -5.81 6.35 27.50
CA LEU A 33 -6.08 5.07 28.17
C LEU A 33 -5.50 3.86 27.41
N GLY A 34 -5.02 4.06 26.18
CA GLY A 34 -4.50 2.98 25.34
C GLY A 34 -5.56 1.95 24.90
N VAL A 35 -6.84 2.34 24.89
CA VAL A 35 -7.96 1.47 24.49
C VAL A 35 -8.58 1.95 23.18
N SER A 36 -9.19 1.05 22.42
CA SER A 36 -9.83 1.42 21.14
C SER A 36 -11.00 2.39 21.33
N GLU A 37 -11.26 3.27 20.36
CA GLU A 37 -12.46 4.13 20.37
C GLU A 37 -13.78 3.31 20.38
N ALA A 38 -13.76 2.07 19.87
CA ALA A 38 -14.90 1.15 19.94
C ALA A 38 -15.22 0.74 21.39
N THR A 39 -14.19 0.52 22.22
CA THR A 39 -14.33 0.31 23.67
C THR A 39 -14.99 1.50 24.38
N LEU A 40 -14.88 2.69 23.77
CA LEU A 40 -15.45 3.96 24.26
C LEU A 40 -16.77 4.34 23.56
N GLY A 41 -17.46 3.37 22.95
CA GLY A 41 -18.80 3.56 22.38
C GLY A 41 -18.83 4.21 21.00
N ALA A 42 -17.72 4.17 20.24
CA ALA A 42 -17.80 4.49 18.81
C ALA A 42 -18.74 3.52 18.09
N PRO A 43 -19.63 3.98 17.19
CA PRO A 43 -20.38 3.08 16.34
C PRO A 43 -19.40 2.20 15.59
N THR A 44 -19.54 0.89 15.73
CA THR A 44 -18.80 -0.13 14.97
C THR A 44 -19.32 -0.20 13.54
N GLY A 45 -19.41 0.95 12.87
CA GLY A 45 -19.51 0.99 11.42
C GLY A 45 -18.21 0.37 10.91
N ARG A 46 -18.32 -0.73 10.15
CA ARG A 46 -17.22 -1.33 9.38
C ARG A 46 -16.40 -0.17 8.82
N ALA A 47 -15.22 0.09 9.38
CA ALA A 47 -14.43 1.23 8.96
C ALA A 47 -14.33 1.16 7.44
N ALA A 48 -14.77 2.22 6.74
CA ALA A 48 -14.69 2.28 5.29
C ALA A 48 -13.19 2.26 4.96
N GLY A 49 -12.61 1.07 4.84
CA GLY A 49 -11.19 0.92 4.64
C GLY A 49 -10.82 1.39 3.24
N PHE A 50 -9.54 1.64 3.05
CA PHE A 50 -9.00 2.05 1.77
C PHE A 50 -9.13 0.88 0.79
N ARG A 51 -10.02 0.99 -0.19
CA ARG A 51 -10.22 -0.04 -1.22
C ARG A 51 -9.07 0.01 -2.20
N ILE A 52 -8.42 -1.13 -2.40
CA ILE A 52 -7.29 -1.26 -3.31
C ILE A 52 -7.52 -2.42 -4.28
N PRO A 53 -7.48 -2.20 -5.60
CA PRO A 53 -7.61 -3.27 -6.58
C PRO A 53 -6.42 -4.21 -6.50
N LYS A 54 -6.68 -5.51 -6.61
CA LYS A 54 -5.67 -6.55 -6.78
C LYS A 54 -5.57 -6.89 -8.25
N LEU A 55 -4.39 -6.68 -8.83
CA LEU A 55 -4.15 -6.87 -10.26
C LEU A 55 -3.37 -8.15 -10.48
N ASP A 56 -3.83 -8.97 -11.43
CA ASP A 56 -2.95 -9.96 -12.03
C ASP A 56 -2.12 -9.29 -13.11
N VAL A 57 -0.95 -8.82 -12.73
CA VAL A 57 0.05 -8.39 -13.71
C VAL A 57 0.77 -9.65 -14.16
N ALA A 58 0.07 -10.47 -14.96
CA ALA A 58 0.68 -11.59 -15.64
C ALA A 58 1.67 -11.04 -16.67
N ALA A 59 2.92 -10.94 -16.26
CA ALA A 59 4.02 -10.70 -17.17
C ALA A 59 4.17 -11.93 -18.10
N SER A 60 4.13 -11.66 -19.41
CA SER A 60 4.62 -12.50 -20.52
C SER A 60 3.63 -13.44 -21.21
N ALA A 61 3.31 -13.15 -22.49
CA ALA A 61 3.49 -14.09 -23.63
C ALA A 61 3.06 -13.47 -24.99
N GLY A 62 4.02 -13.15 -25.86
CA GLY A 62 3.87 -13.18 -27.33
C GLY A 62 3.36 -11.92 -28.05
N PRO A 63 3.70 -11.75 -29.36
CA PRO A 63 3.43 -10.54 -30.12
C PRO A 63 1.97 -10.49 -30.59
N GLY A 64 1.36 -9.32 -30.44
CA GLY A 64 0.11 -9.00 -31.13
C GLY A 64 -1.15 -9.30 -30.33
N ALA A 65 -1.42 -8.48 -29.32
CA ALA A 65 -2.72 -7.83 -29.16
C ALA A 65 -2.64 -6.91 -27.95
N LEU A 66 -2.83 -5.62 -28.20
CA LEU A 66 -3.18 -4.61 -27.21
C LEU A 66 -4.34 -5.12 -26.33
N VAL A 67 -4.03 -5.60 -25.13
CA VAL A 67 -4.92 -5.43 -23.99
C VAL A 67 -4.03 -5.10 -22.79
N VAL A 68 -3.98 -3.81 -22.46
CA VAL A 68 -3.85 -3.34 -21.07
C VAL A 68 -5.10 -3.85 -20.35
N GLY A 69 -5.10 -5.15 -20.07
CA GLY A 69 -6.14 -5.84 -19.35
C GLY A 69 -5.56 -6.07 -17.98
N GLU A 70 -5.55 -5.00 -17.17
CA GLU A 70 -5.43 -5.18 -15.73
C GLU A 70 -6.62 -6.07 -15.32
N ILE A 71 -6.40 -7.39 -15.27
CA ILE A 71 -7.41 -8.30 -14.73
C ILE A 71 -7.45 -7.98 -13.25
N VAL A 72 -8.47 -7.22 -12.86
CA VAL A 72 -8.78 -6.99 -11.45
C VAL A 72 -9.25 -8.32 -10.88
N LEU A 73 -8.35 -9.02 -10.20
CA LEU A 73 -8.63 -10.28 -9.51
C LEU A 73 -9.60 -10.09 -8.35
N GLY A 74 -9.67 -8.87 -7.83
CA GLY A 74 -10.54 -8.50 -6.73
C GLY A 74 -10.20 -7.12 -6.18
N THR A 75 -10.82 -6.80 -5.06
CA THR A 75 -10.53 -5.58 -4.30
C THR A 75 -10.30 -5.97 -2.87
N ASP A 76 -9.12 -5.63 -2.35
CA ASP A 76 -8.82 -5.75 -0.92
C ASP A 76 -9.07 -4.42 -0.22
N THR A 77 -9.06 -4.47 1.10
CA THR A 77 -9.28 -3.30 1.95
C THR A 77 -8.11 -3.15 2.91
N LEU A 78 -7.42 -2.00 2.83
CA LEU A 78 -6.39 -1.61 3.79
C LEU A 78 -6.99 -0.74 4.89
N ASP A 79 -6.37 -0.78 6.08
CA ASP A 79 -6.64 0.21 7.11
C ASP A 79 -6.35 1.63 6.59
N LEU A 80 -7.24 2.58 6.89
CA LEU A 80 -7.10 3.98 6.44
C LEU A 80 -5.85 4.65 7.04
N GLY A 81 -5.48 4.32 8.28
CA GLY A 81 -4.28 4.82 8.93
C GLY A 81 -3.01 4.33 8.23
N LEU A 82 -2.97 3.04 7.90
CA LEU A 82 -1.88 2.47 7.11
C LEU A 82 -1.81 3.09 5.70
N ALA A 83 -2.93 3.21 5.00
CA ALA A 83 -2.98 3.84 3.68
C ALA A 83 -2.43 5.28 3.70
N ARG A 84 -2.82 6.08 4.71
CA ARG A 84 -2.26 7.43 4.91
C ARG A 84 -0.76 7.41 5.20
N LYS A 85 -0.30 6.49 6.06
CA LYS A 85 1.13 6.34 6.37
C LYS A 85 1.95 6.01 5.12
N LEU A 86 1.38 5.21 4.22
CA LEU A 86 1.99 4.83 2.94
C LEU A 86 1.82 5.91 1.85
N GLY A 87 1.06 6.98 2.09
CA GLY A 87 0.82 8.06 1.13
C GLY A 87 -0.15 7.71 0.00
N LEU A 88 -0.93 6.64 0.14
CA LEU A 88 -1.83 6.16 -0.90
C LEU A 88 -2.99 7.13 -1.14
N ARG A 89 -3.40 7.24 -2.41
CA ARG A 89 -4.53 8.05 -2.85
C ARG A 89 -5.59 7.16 -3.49
N ASP A 90 -6.86 7.48 -3.26
CA ASP A 90 -7.98 6.73 -3.82
C ASP A 90 -7.85 6.63 -5.35
N GLY A 91 -7.97 5.41 -5.87
CA GLY A 91 -7.82 5.13 -7.31
C GLY A 91 -6.39 5.20 -7.85
N GLN A 92 -5.38 5.44 -7.01
CA GLN A 92 -3.96 5.51 -7.42
C GLN A 92 -3.07 4.51 -6.65
N ALA A 93 -3.64 3.37 -6.29
CA ALA A 93 -2.91 2.29 -5.64
C ALA A 93 -3.36 0.94 -6.17
N ALA A 94 -2.48 -0.05 -6.15
CA ALA A 94 -2.79 -1.43 -6.54
C ALA A 94 -2.01 -2.44 -5.70
N ILE A 95 -2.60 -3.63 -5.49
CA ILE A 95 -1.88 -4.81 -5.01
C ILE A 95 -1.48 -5.65 -6.22
N ILE A 96 -0.20 -6.02 -6.28
CA ILE A 96 0.35 -6.88 -7.35
C ILE A 96 1.03 -8.08 -6.71
N ARG A 97 0.83 -9.27 -7.29
CA ARG A 97 1.57 -10.47 -6.90
C ARG A 97 2.93 -10.49 -7.60
N VAL A 98 4.00 -10.68 -6.84
CA VAL A 98 5.36 -10.86 -7.35
C VAL A 98 5.47 -12.24 -8.00
N ARG A 99 6.08 -12.28 -9.19
CA ARG A 99 6.39 -13.51 -9.92
C ARG A 99 7.88 -13.59 -10.22
N GLY A 100 8.46 -14.77 -10.03
CA GLY A 100 9.86 -15.07 -10.27
C GLY A 100 10.81 -14.57 -9.16
N SER A 101 12.09 -14.92 -9.30
CA SER A 101 13.13 -14.71 -8.27
C SER A 101 14.02 -13.49 -8.51
N SER A 102 13.74 -12.68 -9.53
CA SER A 102 14.66 -11.61 -9.96
C SER A 102 14.90 -10.49 -8.93
N MET A 103 14.01 -10.39 -7.94
CA MET A 103 14.08 -9.39 -6.88
C MET A 103 14.43 -10.02 -5.52
N GLU A 104 14.83 -11.29 -5.48
CA GLU A 104 15.31 -11.93 -4.25
C GLU A 104 16.64 -11.32 -3.79
N PRO A 105 16.92 -11.27 -2.47
CA PRO A 105 16.06 -11.72 -1.36
C PRO A 105 15.02 -10.68 -0.92
N GLY A 106 14.93 -9.53 -1.59
CA GLY A 106 14.01 -8.45 -1.23
C GLY A 106 12.53 -8.86 -1.40
N LEU A 107 12.18 -9.34 -2.59
CA LEU A 107 10.86 -9.84 -2.94
C LEU A 107 10.97 -11.27 -3.47
N PHE A 108 10.20 -12.20 -2.90
CA PHE A 108 10.13 -13.58 -3.37
C PHE A 108 8.90 -13.81 -4.23
N ASP A 109 8.96 -14.84 -5.06
CA ASP A 109 7.79 -15.34 -5.77
C ASP A 109 6.63 -15.62 -4.80
N GLY A 110 5.44 -15.13 -5.15
CA GLY A 110 4.24 -15.25 -4.32
C GLY A 110 4.01 -14.10 -3.33
N ASP A 111 5.00 -13.24 -3.07
CA ASP A 111 4.79 -12.04 -2.26
C ASP A 111 3.73 -11.12 -2.89
N HIS A 112 2.99 -10.39 -2.07
CA HIS A 112 2.11 -9.33 -2.54
C HIS A 112 2.72 -7.96 -2.22
N ILE A 113 2.72 -7.06 -3.19
CA ILE A 113 3.24 -5.71 -3.04
C ILE A 113 2.15 -4.67 -3.23
N VAL A 114 2.21 -3.59 -2.46
CA VAL A 114 1.37 -2.40 -2.66
C VAL A 114 2.16 -1.38 -3.46
N VAL A 115 1.53 -0.92 -4.54
CA VAL A 115 2.12 0.00 -5.51
C VAL A 115 1.33 1.29 -5.48
N ASP A 116 2.01 2.40 -5.18
CA ASP A 116 1.50 3.74 -5.39
C ASP A 116 1.71 4.11 -6.87
N THR A 117 0.62 4.10 -7.65
CA THR A 117 0.66 4.41 -9.09
C THR A 117 0.75 5.90 -9.37
N ALA A 118 0.74 6.72 -8.33
CA ALA A 118 0.85 8.16 -8.38
C ALA A 118 2.29 8.64 -8.19
N ASP A 119 3.15 7.84 -7.53
CA ASP A 119 4.60 8.07 -7.49
C ASP A 119 5.30 7.33 -8.64
N ARG A 120 5.61 8.07 -9.70
CA ARG A 120 6.28 7.58 -10.91
C ARG A 120 7.67 8.19 -11.11
N THR A 121 8.27 8.73 -10.05
CA THR A 121 9.50 9.53 -10.17
C THR A 121 10.66 8.87 -9.43
N PRO A 122 11.41 7.96 -10.09
CA PRO A 122 12.65 7.41 -9.56
C PRO A 122 13.64 8.49 -9.13
N ARG A 123 14.28 8.27 -7.99
CA ARG A 123 15.27 9.17 -7.40
C ARG A 123 16.66 8.57 -7.52
N ALA A 124 17.70 9.37 -7.33
CA ALA A 124 19.09 8.92 -7.40
C ALA A 124 19.44 7.80 -6.41
N LYS A 125 18.81 7.78 -5.22
CA LYS A 125 18.97 6.71 -4.21
C LYS A 125 18.47 5.34 -4.68
N GLY A 126 17.68 5.30 -5.76
CA GLY A 126 16.97 4.11 -6.20
C GLY A 126 15.76 3.78 -5.33
N GLY A 127 14.86 2.98 -5.89
CA GLY A 127 13.69 2.44 -5.19
C GLY A 127 13.11 1.27 -5.97
N LEU A 128 12.16 0.55 -5.37
CA LEU A 128 11.43 -0.51 -6.04
C LEU A 128 10.27 0.09 -6.82
N TYR A 129 10.17 -0.23 -8.10
CA TYR A 129 9.11 0.25 -8.98
C TYR A 129 8.56 -0.90 -9.81
N VAL A 130 7.28 -0.78 -10.14
CA VAL A 130 6.69 -1.49 -11.26
C VAL A 130 6.97 -0.65 -12.50
N ILE A 131 7.62 -1.26 -13.48
CA ILE A 131 7.96 -0.64 -14.75
C ILE A 131 7.46 -1.48 -15.90
N ARG A 132 7.29 -0.83 -17.04
CA ARG A 132 7.10 -1.47 -18.33
C ARG A 132 8.30 -1.17 -19.20
N ILE A 133 8.85 -2.21 -19.82
CA ILE A 133 9.83 -2.13 -20.89
C ILE A 133 9.21 -2.86 -22.07
N ASP A 134 8.98 -2.13 -23.16
CA ASP A 134 8.18 -2.59 -24.30
C ASP A 134 6.81 -3.14 -23.85
N ASP A 135 6.53 -4.42 -24.07
CA ASP A 135 5.28 -5.07 -23.67
C ASP A 135 5.38 -5.81 -22.31
N ALA A 136 6.55 -5.83 -21.69
CA ALA A 136 6.79 -6.56 -20.44
C ALA A 136 6.66 -5.65 -19.22
N VAL A 137 5.75 -6.01 -18.30
CA VAL A 137 5.65 -5.39 -16.97
C VAL A 137 6.45 -6.18 -15.96
N MET A 138 7.29 -5.51 -15.17
CA MET A 138 8.16 -6.15 -14.19
C MET A 138 8.41 -5.26 -12.98
N VAL A 139 8.78 -5.89 -11.86
CA VAL A 139 9.24 -5.19 -10.67
C VAL A 139 10.77 -5.13 -10.70
N LYS A 140 11.34 -3.93 -10.63
CA LYS A 140 12.79 -3.72 -10.62
C LYS A 140 13.19 -2.61 -9.67
N ARG A 141 14.46 -2.58 -9.29
CA ARG A 141 15.05 -1.42 -8.64
C ARG A 141 15.39 -0.39 -9.70
N VAL A 142 14.80 0.80 -9.60
CA VAL A 142 15.00 1.88 -10.57
C VAL A 142 15.61 3.09 -9.89
N ALA A 143 16.67 3.62 -10.47
CA ALA A 143 17.35 4.82 -10.03
C ALA A 143 17.52 5.81 -11.20
N LEU A 144 17.53 7.10 -10.88
CA LEU A 144 17.91 8.14 -11.82
C LEU A 144 19.42 8.36 -11.73
N VAL A 145 20.16 7.96 -12.77
CA VAL A 145 21.62 8.03 -12.83
C VAL A 145 22.01 8.91 -14.01
N ARG A 146 22.68 10.04 -13.74
CA ARG A 146 23.14 10.99 -14.77
C ARG A 146 22.03 11.41 -15.77
N GLY A 147 20.80 11.56 -15.27
CA GLY A 147 19.63 11.95 -16.07
C GLY A 147 18.93 10.82 -16.80
N ALA A 148 19.43 9.58 -16.74
CA ALA A 148 18.80 8.39 -17.32
C ALA A 148 18.22 7.47 -16.24
N LEU A 149 17.10 6.82 -16.54
CA LEU A 149 16.56 5.77 -15.70
C LEU A 149 17.36 4.48 -15.91
N VAL A 150 17.80 3.87 -14.83
CA VAL A 150 18.50 2.58 -14.82
C VAL A 150 17.69 1.61 -13.98
N ALA A 151 17.32 0.46 -14.54
CA ALA A 151 16.63 -0.62 -13.86
C ALA A 151 17.58 -1.80 -13.60
N THR A 152 17.56 -2.33 -12.38
CA THR A 152 18.37 -3.48 -11.97
C THR A 152 17.55 -4.50 -11.21
N SER A 153 17.95 -5.77 -11.31
CA SER A 153 17.51 -6.85 -10.44
C SER A 153 18.25 -6.77 -9.10
N ASP A 154 17.60 -7.14 -7.99
CA ASP A 154 18.27 -7.28 -6.70
C ASP A 154 18.99 -8.63 -6.58
N ASN A 155 18.50 -9.64 -7.30
CA ASN A 155 19.12 -10.96 -7.37
C ASN A 155 20.28 -10.94 -8.39
N PRO A 156 21.52 -11.25 -7.98
CA PRO A 156 22.68 -11.29 -8.88
C PRO A 156 22.61 -12.42 -9.93
N ASP A 157 21.87 -13.49 -9.65
CA ASP A 157 21.68 -14.63 -10.55
C ASP A 157 20.50 -14.43 -11.52
N ALA A 158 19.82 -13.28 -11.44
CA ALA A 158 18.71 -12.96 -12.33
C ALA A 158 19.19 -12.69 -13.76
N GLU A 159 18.32 -13.00 -14.72
CA GLU A 159 18.52 -12.58 -16.10
C GLU A 159 18.68 -11.05 -16.19
N PRO A 160 19.54 -10.56 -17.11
CA PRO A 160 19.71 -9.13 -17.35
C PRO A 160 18.37 -8.45 -17.64
N VAL A 161 18.19 -7.23 -17.12
CA VAL A 161 17.00 -6.44 -17.44
C VAL A 161 17.00 -6.13 -18.94
N PRO A 162 15.89 -6.38 -19.66
CA PRO A 162 15.81 -6.07 -21.08
C PRO A 162 16.15 -4.61 -21.38
N ALA A 163 16.86 -4.38 -22.48
CA ALA A 163 17.08 -3.03 -22.98
C ALA A 163 15.78 -2.48 -23.55
N GLY A 164 15.50 -1.19 -23.34
CA GLY A 164 14.32 -0.54 -23.90
C GLY A 164 13.94 0.73 -23.14
N ALA A 165 12.87 1.39 -23.59
CA ALA A 165 12.35 2.58 -22.93
C ALA A 165 11.62 2.18 -21.64
N ILE A 166 12.08 2.70 -20.49
CA ILE A 166 11.46 2.43 -19.19
C ILE A 166 10.27 3.37 -19.00
N ALA A 167 9.06 2.80 -18.95
CA ALA A 167 7.86 3.49 -18.49
C ALA A 167 7.57 3.11 -17.03
N VAL A 168 7.59 4.08 -16.13
CA VAL A 168 7.31 3.84 -14.71
C VAL A 168 5.82 3.82 -14.47
N ILE A 169 5.30 2.71 -13.93
CA ILE A 169 3.88 2.54 -13.61
C ILE A 169 3.59 3.07 -12.20
N GLY A 170 4.44 2.73 -11.24
CA GLY A 170 4.28 3.14 -9.85
C GLY A 170 5.38 2.62 -8.94
N ARG A 171 5.45 3.18 -7.73
CA ARG A 171 6.42 2.83 -6.71
C ARG A 171 5.90 1.76 -5.79
N VAL A 172 6.73 0.77 -5.47
CA VAL A 172 6.43 -0.19 -4.41
C VAL A 172 6.64 0.49 -3.06
N VAL A 173 5.58 0.56 -2.25
CA VAL A 173 5.57 1.22 -0.94
C VAL A 173 5.40 0.25 0.22
N TRP A 174 4.90 -0.95 -0.05
CA TRP A 174 4.70 -1.97 0.98
C TRP A 174 4.75 -3.38 0.42
N GLN A 175 5.04 -4.35 1.29
CA GLN A 175 5.19 -5.77 0.96
C GLN A 175 4.50 -6.61 2.03
N MET A 176 3.84 -7.67 1.57
CA MET A 176 3.13 -8.66 2.37
C MET A 176 3.64 -10.04 1.97
N ARG A 177 4.09 -10.82 2.94
CA ARG A 177 4.60 -12.18 2.75
C ARG A 177 3.84 -13.13 3.65
N GLU A 178 3.33 -14.21 3.06
CA GLU A 178 2.77 -15.31 3.83
C GLU A 178 3.91 -16.10 4.50
N PRO A 179 3.79 -16.44 5.80
CA PRO A 179 4.77 -17.31 6.45
C PRO A 179 4.78 -18.68 5.76
N ARG A 180 5.98 -19.22 5.55
CA ARG A 180 6.20 -20.56 4.99
C ARG A 180 6.18 -21.61 6.10
#